data_AF-A0A0Q3FY38-F1
#
_entry.id   AF-A0A0Q3FY38-F1
#
_cell.length_a   1.000
_cell.length_b   1.000
_cell.length_c   1.000
_cell.angle_alpha   90.00
_cell.angle_beta   90.00
_cell.angle_gamma   90.00
#
_symmetry.space_group_name_H-M   'P 1'
#
loop_
_entity.id
_entity.type
_entity.pdbx_description
1 polymer ?
#
loop_
_entity_poly.entity_id
_entity_poly.type
_entity_poly.pdbx_seq_one_letter_code
_entity_poly.pdbx_strand_id
1 'polypeptide(L)'
;MRWRCSGGFTRGDTCRGLTSPRRRMSYHPTSSRPRPSGSAMITRSSPRSDLKKLALFGCPSVERRTVFASKRLRSFFNIPEDKICSSCKIRSSCQFVNQEVPRHHKVILSDTMRILTLFVLDACPQQLQVTAELKASVCKLLKDTMNLSSIFDKPIV
;
A
#
# COMPACT_ATOMS: atom_id res chain seq x y z
N MET A 1 10.16 9.54 47.77
CA MET A 1 11.58 9.13 47.82
C MET A 1 11.72 7.80 47.07
N ARG A 2 12.73 7.68 46.21
CA ARG A 2 12.97 6.60 45.24
C ARG A 2 13.23 5.25 45.91
N TRP A 3 12.61 4.18 45.41
CA TRP A 3 13.14 2.82 45.60
C TRP A 3 13.86 2.39 44.33
N ARG A 4 15.17 2.23 44.47
CA ARG A 4 16.09 1.68 43.48
C ARG A 4 16.42 0.27 43.96
N CYS A 5 15.84 -0.76 43.33
CA CYS A 5 16.34 -2.12 43.52
C CYS A 5 17.50 -2.33 42.55
N SER A 6 18.70 -2.07 43.06
CA SER A 6 19.96 -2.56 42.50
C SER A 6 20.22 -3.94 43.09
N GLY A 7 20.42 -4.97 42.26
CA GLY A 7 20.88 -6.27 42.75
C GLY A 7 20.60 -7.39 41.76
N GLY A 8 21.63 -7.77 40.99
CA GLY A 8 21.68 -9.08 40.36
C GLY A 8 21.98 -10.15 41.40
N PHE A 9 21.41 -11.34 41.21
CA PHE A 9 21.81 -12.52 41.95
C PHE A 9 22.05 -13.67 40.98
N THR A 10 23.28 -14.17 41.00
CA THR A 10 23.79 -15.35 40.30
C THR A 10 23.37 -16.65 40.99
N ARG A 11 23.55 -17.75 40.26
CA ARG A 11 23.24 -19.14 40.63
C ARG A 11 23.80 -19.57 41.99
N GLY A 12 22.97 -20.29 42.75
CA GLY A 12 23.41 -21.31 43.70
C GLY A 12 23.06 -21.04 45.16
N ASP A 13 21.78 -21.19 45.53
CA ASP A 13 21.38 -21.36 46.93
C ASP A 13 20.36 -22.50 47.04
N THR A 14 20.75 -23.55 47.75
CA THR A 14 19.93 -24.74 48.08
C THR A 14 19.02 -24.44 49.26
N CYS A 15 17.71 -24.31 49.04
CA CYS A 15 16.71 -24.36 50.11
C CYS A 15 16.07 -25.75 50.16
N ARG A 16 16.35 -26.49 51.24
CA ARG A 16 15.83 -27.83 51.53
C ARG A 16 14.58 -27.71 52.41
N GLY A 17 13.47 -28.31 51.96
CA GLY A 17 12.37 -28.81 52.80
C GLY A 17 11.26 -27.83 53.18
N LEU A 18 10.04 -28.07 52.68
CA LEU A 18 8.96 -28.78 53.41
C LEU A 18 7.58 -28.47 52.82
N THR A 19 6.89 -29.56 52.46
CA THR A 19 5.43 -29.78 52.53
C THR A 19 4.47 -28.77 51.89
N SER A 20 3.98 -29.15 50.70
CA SER A 20 2.76 -28.64 50.06
C SER A 20 1.52 -28.84 50.95
N PRO A 21 0.59 -27.89 50.94
CA PRO A 21 -0.77 -28.22 50.49
C PRO A 21 -1.19 -27.34 49.30
N ARG A 22 -1.87 -27.97 48.34
CA ARG A 22 -2.39 -27.41 47.09
C ARG A 22 -3.09 -26.05 47.30
N ARG A 23 -2.43 -24.94 46.94
CA ARG A 23 -3.15 -23.71 46.57
C ARG A 23 -3.52 -23.80 45.09
N ARG A 24 -4.83 -23.78 44.83
CA ARG A 24 -5.42 -23.66 43.49
C ARG A 24 -4.92 -22.34 42.89
N MET A 25 -4.02 -22.45 41.92
CA MET A 25 -3.46 -21.34 41.15
C MET A 25 -4.58 -20.84 40.23
N SER A 26 -5.29 -19.80 40.65
CA SER A 26 -6.24 -19.08 39.80
C SER A 26 -5.44 -18.38 38.70
N TYR A 27 -5.35 -19.00 37.53
CA TYR A 27 -4.89 -18.37 36.31
C TYR A 27 -5.92 -17.29 35.94
N HIS A 28 -5.69 -16.05 36.36
CA HIS A 28 -6.24 -14.91 35.65
C HIS A 28 -5.37 -14.74 34.40
N PRO A 29 -5.88 -15.01 33.18
CA PRO A 29 -5.15 -14.67 32.00
C PRO A 29 -5.10 -13.13 31.95
N THR A 30 -3.94 -12.55 32.24
CA THR A 30 -3.63 -11.20 31.79
C THR A 30 -3.51 -11.28 30.27
N SER A 31 -4.66 -11.23 29.60
CA SER A 31 -4.81 -11.03 28.17
C SER A 31 -4.48 -9.56 27.86
N SER A 32 -3.23 -9.16 28.10
CA SER A 32 -2.62 -8.06 27.38
C SER A 32 -2.15 -8.61 26.04
N ARG A 33 -3.11 -9.02 25.19
CA ARG A 33 -2.84 -9.03 23.75
C ARG A 33 -2.56 -7.59 23.37
N PRO A 34 -1.44 -7.29 22.69
CA PRO A 34 -1.27 -5.98 22.07
C PRO A 34 -2.51 -5.73 21.22
N ARG A 35 -3.21 -4.61 21.44
CA ARG A 35 -4.21 -4.15 20.46
C ARG A 35 -3.46 -4.00 19.14
N PRO A 36 -3.89 -4.64 18.05
CA PRO A 36 -3.41 -4.26 16.73
C PRO A 36 -3.90 -2.82 16.51
N SER A 37 -3.04 -1.85 16.76
CA SER A 37 -3.26 -0.46 16.37
C SER A 37 -3.11 -0.42 14.85
N GLY A 38 -4.24 -0.54 14.17
CA GLY A 38 -4.30 -0.55 12.71
C GLY A 38 -5.07 -1.74 12.21
N SER A 39 -6.39 -1.74 12.42
CA SER A 39 -7.28 -2.46 11.52
C SER A 39 -6.97 -1.99 10.11
N ALA A 40 -6.33 -2.84 9.30
CA ALA A 40 -6.44 -2.73 7.87
C ALA A 40 -7.93 -2.83 7.57
N MET A 41 -8.60 -1.69 7.40
CA MET A 41 -9.95 -1.66 6.85
C MET A 41 -9.80 -2.20 5.44
N ILE A 42 -10.06 -3.49 5.26
CA ILE A 42 -10.24 -4.10 3.94
C ILE A 42 -11.60 -3.61 3.45
N THR A 43 -11.67 -2.32 3.10
CA THR A 43 -12.77 -1.82 2.29
C THR A 43 -12.69 -2.53 0.95
N ARG A 44 -13.80 -3.16 0.55
CA ARG A 44 -13.94 -3.76 -0.77
C ARG A 44 -13.93 -2.62 -1.80
N SER A 45 -12.75 -2.30 -2.31
CA SER A 45 -12.55 -1.35 -3.39
C SER A 45 -12.86 -2.04 -4.72
N SER A 46 -13.47 -1.30 -5.65
CA SER A 46 -13.65 -1.75 -7.03
C SER A 46 -12.41 -1.41 -7.86
N PRO A 47 -12.14 -2.12 -8.97
CA PRO A 47 -11.02 -1.79 -9.86
C PRO A 47 -11.05 -0.33 -10.31
N ARG A 48 -12.25 0.21 -10.56
CA ARG A 48 -12.43 1.63 -10.91
C ARG A 48 -11.96 2.58 -9.82
N SER A 49 -12.25 2.28 -8.54
CA SER A 49 -11.78 3.11 -7.43
C SER A 49 -10.27 3.03 -7.24
N ASP A 50 -9.67 1.86 -7.44
CA ASP A 50 -8.23 1.67 -7.33
C ASP A 50 -7.48 2.39 -8.47
N LEU A 51 -8.01 2.35 -9.70
CA LEU A 51 -7.50 3.14 -10.82
C LEU A 51 -7.59 4.65 -10.57
N LYS A 52 -8.66 5.11 -9.92
CA LYS A 52 -8.81 6.52 -9.56
C LYS A 52 -7.72 6.96 -8.58
N LYS A 53 -7.30 6.11 -7.64
CA LYS A 53 -6.18 6.42 -6.73
C LYS A 53 -4.87 6.59 -7.49
N LEU A 54 -4.61 5.76 -8.50
CA LEU A 54 -3.45 5.93 -9.38
C LEU A 54 -3.51 7.26 -10.15
N ALA A 55 -4.68 7.64 -10.65
CA ALA A 55 -4.87 8.90 -11.37
C ALA A 55 -4.57 10.13 -10.47
N LEU A 56 -4.95 10.05 -9.19
CA LEU A 56 -4.74 11.12 -8.20
C LEU A 56 -3.29 11.23 -7.70
N PHE A 57 -2.47 10.20 -7.87
CA PHE A 57 -1.09 10.17 -7.37
C PHE A 57 -0.15 11.14 -8.11
N GLY A 58 -0.41 11.42 -9.38
CA GLY A 58 0.48 12.20 -10.25
C GLY A 58 1.18 11.33 -11.31
N CYS A 59 2.35 11.78 -11.78
CA CYS A 59 3.17 10.98 -12.69
C CYS A 59 4.15 10.10 -11.89
N PRO A 60 4.26 8.80 -12.19
CA PRO A 60 5.25 7.91 -11.56
C PRO A 60 6.64 8.00 -12.21
N SER A 61 6.76 8.61 -13.40
CA SER A 61 8.03 8.87 -14.09
C SER A 61 7.89 10.11 -14.98
N VAL A 62 9.02 10.73 -15.33
CA VAL A 62 9.11 11.85 -16.29
C VAL A 62 9.19 11.39 -17.75
N GLU A 63 9.33 10.08 -17.99
CA GLU A 63 9.35 9.51 -19.33
C GLU A 63 8.06 9.85 -20.08
N ARG A 64 8.17 10.40 -21.30
CA ARG A 64 7.03 10.86 -22.12
C ARG A 64 5.89 9.85 -22.16
N ARG A 65 6.19 8.58 -22.44
CA ARG A 65 5.17 7.53 -22.55
C ARG A 65 4.39 7.33 -21.24
N THR A 66 5.10 7.36 -20.12
CA THR A 66 4.53 7.24 -18.79
C THR A 66 3.73 8.48 -18.38
N VAL A 67 4.28 9.68 -18.62
CA VAL A 67 3.60 10.94 -18.32
C VAL A 67 2.25 10.98 -19.04
N PHE A 68 2.25 10.79 -20.36
CA PHE A 68 1.03 10.82 -21.15
C PHE A 68 0.04 9.71 -20.76
N ALA A 69 0.52 8.51 -20.40
CA ALA A 69 -0.33 7.46 -19.85
C ALA A 69 -1.05 7.93 -18.57
N SER A 70 -0.33 8.54 -17.63
CA SER A 70 -0.93 9.08 -16.40
C SER A 70 -1.91 10.22 -16.68
N LYS A 71 -1.63 11.09 -17.66
CA LYS A 71 -2.56 12.16 -18.07
C LYS A 71 -3.85 11.59 -18.67
N ARG A 72 -3.74 10.60 -19.56
CA ARG A 72 -4.92 9.94 -20.15
C ARG A 72 -5.76 9.23 -19.10
N LEU A 73 -5.11 8.60 -18.12
CA LEU A 73 -5.80 8.01 -16.98
C LEU A 73 -6.59 9.05 -16.17
N ARG A 74 -6.03 10.24 -15.93
CA ARG A 74 -6.75 11.35 -15.28
C ARG A 74 -7.91 11.86 -16.12
N SER A 75 -7.69 11.99 -17.43
CA SER A 75 -8.71 12.41 -18.39
C SER A 75 -9.93 11.47 -18.37
N PHE A 76 -9.69 10.16 -18.27
CA PHE A 76 -10.76 9.16 -18.11
C PHE A 76 -11.64 9.37 -16.87
N PHE A 77 -11.08 9.91 -15.78
CA PHE A 77 -11.82 10.23 -14.56
C PHE A 77 -12.34 11.66 -14.49
N ASN A 78 -12.22 12.46 -15.57
CA ASN A 78 -12.49 13.90 -15.58
C ASN A 78 -11.74 14.65 -14.47
N ILE A 79 -10.50 14.23 -14.17
CA ILE A 79 -9.66 14.89 -13.18
C ILE A 79 -8.89 16.01 -13.86
N PRO A 80 -8.96 17.25 -13.34
CA PRO A 80 -8.26 18.39 -13.91
C PRO A 80 -6.73 18.24 -13.79
N GLU A 81 -6.02 18.42 -14.91
CA GLU A 81 -4.59 18.16 -15.03
C GLU A 81 -3.76 19.13 -14.17
N ASP A 82 -4.12 20.40 -14.19
CA ASP A 82 -3.49 21.49 -13.43
C ASP A 82 -3.48 21.19 -11.92
N LYS A 83 -4.58 20.66 -11.39
CA LYS A 83 -4.69 20.32 -9.96
C LYS A 83 -3.73 19.21 -9.55
N ILE A 84 -3.61 18.17 -10.37
CA ILE A 84 -2.73 17.03 -10.03
C ILE A 84 -1.27 17.34 -10.36
N CYS A 85 -1.03 18.01 -11.49
CA CYS A 85 0.30 18.34 -11.94
C CYS A 85 0.95 19.41 -11.05
N SER A 86 0.19 20.32 -10.43
CA SER A 86 0.72 21.28 -9.45
C SER A 86 1.23 20.60 -8.17
N SER A 87 0.55 19.57 -7.68
CA SER A 87 0.98 18.76 -6.53
C SER A 87 1.91 17.58 -6.90
N CYS A 88 2.32 17.45 -8.17
CA CYS A 88 3.12 16.31 -8.61
C CYS A 88 4.57 16.44 -8.11
N LYS A 89 5.04 15.43 -7.37
CA LYS A 89 6.37 15.47 -6.71
C LYS A 89 7.56 15.56 -7.66
N ILE A 90 7.39 15.12 -8.90
CA ILE A 90 8.42 15.16 -9.96
C ILE A 90 8.13 16.23 -11.01
N ARG A 91 7.27 17.21 -10.71
CA ARG A 91 6.92 18.30 -11.62
C ARG A 91 8.15 19.06 -12.11
N SER A 92 9.11 19.33 -11.22
CA SER A 92 10.31 20.13 -11.52
C SER A 92 11.19 19.54 -12.62
N SER A 93 11.17 18.21 -12.81
CA SER A 93 11.93 17.51 -13.85
C SER A 93 11.09 17.08 -15.05
N CYS A 94 9.79 17.37 -15.05
CA CYS A 94 8.88 16.99 -16.13
C CYS A 94 8.92 18.02 -17.27
N GLN A 95 9.10 17.57 -18.51
CA GLN A 95 9.05 18.46 -19.69
C GLN A 95 7.63 18.76 -20.18
N PHE A 96 6.62 18.06 -19.64
CA PHE A 96 5.23 18.10 -20.10
C PHE A 96 4.30 18.66 -19.03
N VAL A 97 4.76 19.65 -18.26
CA VAL A 97 4.01 20.26 -17.16
C VAL A 97 2.69 20.83 -17.65
N ASN A 98 1.58 20.51 -16.97
CA ASN A 98 0.22 20.98 -17.27
C ASN A 98 -0.26 20.74 -18.72
N GLN A 99 0.50 20.02 -19.55
CA GLN A 99 0.10 19.73 -20.92
C GLN A 99 -1.16 18.86 -20.94
N GLU A 100 -2.20 19.32 -21.60
CA GLU A 100 -3.45 18.57 -21.73
C GLU A 100 -3.32 17.42 -22.73
N VAL A 101 -4.19 16.43 -22.59
CA VAL A 101 -4.35 15.31 -23.53
C VAL A 101 -5.81 15.22 -23.98
N PRO A 102 -6.08 14.67 -25.17
CA PRO A 102 -7.44 14.45 -25.63
C PRO A 102 -8.27 13.67 -24.59
N ARG A 103 -9.58 13.94 -24.54
CA ARG A 103 -10.47 13.21 -23.64
C ARG A 103 -10.59 11.76 -24.04
N HIS A 104 -10.36 10.86 -23.10
CA HIS A 104 -10.52 9.43 -23.28
C HIS A 104 -11.72 8.93 -22.46
N HIS A 105 -12.71 8.35 -23.14
CA HIS A 105 -13.91 7.80 -22.49
C HIS A 105 -13.74 6.34 -22.05
N LYS A 106 -12.59 5.72 -22.35
CA LYS A 106 -12.23 4.35 -21.96
C LYS A 106 -10.84 4.33 -21.33
N VAL A 107 -10.64 3.38 -20.42
CA VAL A 107 -9.31 3.06 -19.88
C VAL A 107 -8.50 2.36 -20.97
N ILE A 108 -7.27 2.82 -21.20
CA ILE A 108 -6.34 2.20 -22.14
C ILE A 108 -5.50 1.19 -21.34
N LEU A 109 -5.66 -0.10 -21.63
CA LEU A 109 -5.01 -1.17 -20.88
C LEU A 109 -3.48 -1.05 -20.88
N SER A 110 -2.87 -0.71 -22.02
CA SER A 110 -1.41 -0.56 -22.12
C SER A 110 -0.86 0.59 -21.25
N ASP A 111 -1.64 1.66 -21.07
CA ASP A 111 -1.30 2.76 -20.17
C ASP A 111 -1.40 2.33 -18.70
N THR A 112 -2.50 1.66 -18.35
CA THR A 112 -2.70 1.13 -17.01
C THR A 112 -1.59 0.15 -16.64
N MET A 113 -1.26 -0.79 -17.52
CA MET A 113 -0.20 -1.75 -17.29
C MET A 113 1.16 -1.05 -17.12
N ARG A 114 1.50 -0.08 -17.98
CA ARG A 114 2.74 0.70 -17.84
C ARG A 114 2.83 1.37 -16.46
N ILE A 115 1.75 2.02 -16.02
CA ILE A 115 1.70 2.69 -14.72
C ILE A 115 1.85 1.67 -13.58
N LEU A 116 1.09 0.57 -13.62
CA LEU A 116 1.14 -0.48 -12.59
C LEU A 116 2.54 -1.09 -12.48
N THR A 117 3.19 -1.42 -13.61
CA THR A 117 4.53 -2.00 -13.62
C THR A 117 5.56 -1.10 -12.93
N LEU A 118 5.48 0.22 -13.10
CA LEU A 118 6.39 1.13 -12.40
C LEU A 118 6.24 1.10 -10.88
N PHE A 119 5.01 0.94 -10.37
CA PHE A 119 4.77 0.80 -8.94
C PHE A 119 5.22 -0.56 -8.39
N VAL A 120 5.03 -1.64 -9.16
CA VAL A 120 5.39 -3.00 -8.73
C VAL A 120 6.90 -3.19 -8.69
N LEU A 121 7.59 -2.71 -9.72
CA LEU A 121 9.04 -2.83 -9.83
C LEU A 121 9.79 -1.82 -8.95
N ASP A 122 9.06 -1.01 -8.18
CA ASP A 122 9.59 0.11 -7.39
C ASP A 122 10.50 1.05 -8.24
N ALA A 123 10.21 1.13 -9.54
CA ALA A 123 10.95 1.93 -10.52
C ALA A 123 10.54 3.41 -10.49
N CYS A 124 9.80 3.80 -9.45
CA CYS A 124 9.39 5.17 -9.18
C CYS A 124 10.57 5.93 -8.53
N PRO A 125 10.81 7.21 -8.87
CA PRO A 125 11.79 8.04 -8.17
C PRO A 125 11.60 8.01 -6.64
N GLN A 126 12.69 7.94 -5.88
CA GLN A 126 12.67 7.85 -4.40
C GLN A 126 11.90 8.99 -3.71
N GLN A 127 11.78 10.14 -4.38
CA GLN A 127 11.00 11.30 -3.93
C GLN A 127 9.48 10.98 -3.86
N LEU A 128 9.03 9.96 -4.57
CA LEU A 128 7.65 9.49 -4.56
C LEU A 128 7.39 8.60 -3.33
N GLN A 129 6.94 9.21 -2.24
CA GLN A 129 6.37 8.42 -1.13
C GLN A 129 5.07 7.74 -1.59
N VAL A 130 5.14 6.47 -1.96
CA VAL A 130 4.00 5.61 -2.31
C VAL A 130 3.38 5.07 -1.02
N THR A 131 2.13 5.45 -0.74
CA THR A 131 1.44 5.03 0.49
C THR A 131 1.12 3.54 0.48
N ALA A 132 1.01 2.92 1.67
CA ALA A 132 0.61 1.52 1.80
C ALA A 132 -0.76 1.25 1.17
N GLU A 133 -1.67 2.23 1.24
CA GLU A 133 -2.98 2.16 0.60
C GLU A 133 -2.86 2.09 -0.93
N LEU A 134 -2.00 2.91 -1.54
CA LEU A 134 -1.77 2.89 -2.99
C LEU A 134 -1.13 1.58 -3.44
N LYS A 135 -0.15 1.06 -2.67
CA LYS A 135 0.45 -0.26 -2.93
C LYS A 135 -0.60 -1.38 -2.88
N ALA A 136 -1.50 -1.35 -1.90
CA ALA A 136 -2.59 -2.31 -1.82
C ALA A 136 -3.53 -2.23 -3.04
N SER A 137 -3.84 -1.03 -3.51
CA SER A 137 -4.61 -0.80 -4.73
C SER A 137 -3.91 -1.33 -5.99
N VAL A 138 -2.60 -1.11 -6.14
CA VAL A 138 -1.80 -1.68 -7.23
C VAL A 138 -1.86 -3.21 -7.22
N CYS A 139 -1.62 -3.83 -6.06
CA CYS A 139 -1.67 -5.29 -5.92
C CYS A 139 -3.05 -5.88 -6.24
N LYS A 140 -4.13 -5.20 -5.86
CA LYS A 140 -5.50 -5.61 -6.21
C LYS A 140 -5.75 -5.54 -7.72
N LEU A 141 -5.40 -4.41 -8.35
CA LEU A 141 -5.58 -4.22 -9.79
C LEU A 141 -4.85 -5.27 -10.63
N LEU A 142 -3.65 -5.68 -10.21
CA LEU A 142 -2.91 -6.74 -10.88
C LEU A 142 -3.61 -8.09 -10.77
N LYS A 143 -4.08 -8.44 -9.57
CA LYS A 143 -4.87 -9.66 -9.36
C LYS A 143 -6.12 -9.67 -10.22
N ASP A 144 -6.85 -8.56 -10.26
CA ASP A 144 -8.05 -8.44 -11.09
C ASP A 144 -7.71 -8.59 -12.57
N THR A 145 -6.61 -7.99 -13.03
CA THR A 145 -6.15 -8.11 -14.44
C THR A 145 -5.77 -9.55 -14.79
N MET A 146 -5.07 -10.27 -13.91
CA MET A 146 -4.70 -11.68 -14.11
C MET A 146 -5.90 -12.61 -14.08
N ASN A 147 -6.86 -12.37 -13.18
CA ASN A 147 -8.09 -13.15 -13.13
C ASN A 147 -8.94 -12.97 -14.40
N LEU A 148 -8.90 -11.79 -14.99
CA LEU A 148 -9.54 -11.54 -16.29
C LEU A 148 -8.82 -12.26 -17.43
N SER A 149 -7.49 -12.35 -17.42
CA SER A 149 -6.77 -13.08 -18.47
C SER A 149 -7.07 -14.59 -18.44
N SER A 150 -7.24 -15.17 -17.25
CA SER A 150 -7.62 -16.59 -17.09
C SER A 150 -8.98 -16.96 -17.69
N ILE A 151 -9.84 -15.97 -17.98
CA ILE A 151 -11.13 -16.16 -18.64
C ILE A 151 -10.92 -16.33 -20.17
N PHE A 152 -9.92 -15.66 -20.74
CA PHE A 152 -9.61 -15.72 -22.17
C PHE A 152 -8.71 -16.91 -22.54
N ASP A 153 -8.08 -17.56 -21.57
CA ASP A 153 -7.29 -18.79 -21.75
C ASP A 153 -8.14 -20.06 -21.81
N LYS A 154 -9.48 -19.96 -21.70
CA LYS A 154 -10.35 -21.12 -21.90
C LYS A 154 -10.35 -21.47 -23.38
N PRO A 155 -9.96 -22.71 -23.78
CA PRO A 155 -10.09 -23.12 -25.17
C PRO A 155 -11.55 -22.98 -25.58
N ILE A 156 -11.77 -22.34 -26.73
CA ILE A 156 -13.04 -22.39 -27.44
C ILE A 156 -13.19 -23.86 -27.83
N VAL A 157 -14.00 -24.60 -27.07
CA VAL A 157 -14.42 -25.98 -27.40
C VAL A 157 -15.21 -25.94 -28.70
#